data_AF-A0A7G8UFA3-F1
#
_entry.id   AF-A0A7G8UFA3-F1
#
_cell.length_a   1.000
_cell.length_b   1.000
_cell.length_c   1.000
_cell.angle_alpha   90.00
_cell.angle_beta   90.00
_cell.angle_gamma   90.00
#
_symmetry.space_group_name_H-M   'P 1'
#
loop_
_entity.id
_entity.type
_entity.pdbx_description
1 polymer ?
#
loop_
_entity_poly.entity_id
_entity_poly.type
_entity_poly.pdbx_seq_one_letter_code
_entity_poly.pdbx_strand_id
1 'polypeptide(L)'
;MERVHIIGYYEEPDLAVRERTVEEGTLIAPDVAVVTCTNTMYFMNVKPSASEPGMYEDCGIFADICALNYQFDIASIPPAAALDFALWVAGKPALAAAV
;
A
#
# COMPACT_ATOMS: atom_id res chain seq x y z
N MET A 1 -7.19 11.98 -6.45
CA MET A 1 -6.26 10.89 -6.13
C MET A 1 -5.16 10.92 -7.18
N GLU A 2 -3.90 10.93 -6.75
CA GLU A 2 -2.72 11.07 -7.62
C GLU A 2 -1.88 9.79 -7.54
N ARG A 3 -1.36 9.30 -8.68
CA ARG A 3 -0.41 8.18 -8.69
C ARG A 3 0.97 8.67 -8.27
N VAL A 4 1.61 7.94 -7.37
CA VAL A 4 2.91 8.30 -6.80
C VAL A 4 3.88 7.12 -6.86
N HIS A 5 5.17 7.42 -6.90
CA HIS A 5 6.23 6.44 -6.71
C HIS A 5 6.77 6.55 -5.28
N ILE A 6 6.84 5.43 -4.59
CA ILE A 6 7.24 5.34 -3.19
C ILE A 6 8.55 4.58 -3.11
N ILE A 7 9.53 5.16 -2.43
CA ILE A 7 10.86 4.58 -2.23
C ILE A 7 10.87 3.88 -0.88
N GLY A 8 11.11 2.57 -0.91
CA GLY A 8 11.38 1.74 0.26
C GLY A 8 12.89 1.55 0.44
N TYR A 9 13.35 1.64 1.69
CA TYR A 9 14.71 1.24 2.07
C TYR A 9 14.62 0.08 3.03
N TYR A 10 15.12 -1.08 2.62
CA TYR A 10 15.28 -2.23 3.51
C TYR A 10 16.77 -2.38 3.86
N GLU A 11 17.05 -2.43 5.16
CA GLU A 11 18.38 -2.78 5.68
C GLU A 11 18.35 -4.26 6.05
N GLU A 12 19.04 -5.09 5.27
CA GLU A 12 19.32 -6.46 5.71
C GLU A 12 20.32 -6.40 6.88
N PRO A 13 20.01 -7.01 8.03
CA PRO A 13 20.89 -6.95 9.22
C PRO A 13 22.32 -7.45 8.95
N ASP A 14 22.48 -8.32 7.94
CA ASP A 14 23.70 -9.08 7.68
C ASP A 14 24.48 -8.56 6.46
N LEU A 15 23.84 -7.75 5.62
CA LEU A 15 24.39 -7.19 4.40
C LEU A 15 24.34 -5.68 4.56
N ALA A 16 25.48 -5.00 4.63
CA ALA A 16 25.59 -3.54 4.68
C ALA A 16 25.11 -2.84 3.38
N VAL A 17 24.09 -3.40 2.73
CA VAL A 17 23.48 -3.01 1.48
C VAL A 17 22.08 -2.50 1.84
N ARG A 18 21.86 -1.20 1.65
CA ARG A 18 20.51 -0.65 1.58
C ARG A 18 19.93 -1.02 0.23
N GLU A 19 19.07 -2.01 0.19
CA GLU A 19 18.33 -2.29 -1.03
C GLU A 19 17.22 -1.24 -1.19
N ARG A 20 17.17 -0.65 -2.38
CA ARG A 20 16.19 0.38 -2.73
C ARG A 20 15.13 -0.25 -3.60
N THR A 21 13.90 -0.24 -3.13
CA THR A 21 12.72 -0.63 -3.91
C THR A 21 11.93 0.61 -4.31
N VAL A 22 11.28 0.56 -5.46
CA VAL A 22 10.35 1.60 -5.91
C VAL A 22 9.01 0.92 -6.17
N GLU A 23 7.99 1.35 -5.45
CA GLU A 23 6.63 0.84 -5.54
C GLU A 23 5.69 1.90 -6.12
N GLU A 24 4.70 1.46 -6.89
CA GLU A 24 3.63 2.33 -7.36
C GLU A 24 2.49 2.36 -6.34
N GLY A 25 2.08 3.56 -5.95
CA GLY A 25 0.99 3.79 -5.02
C GLY A 25 0.03 4.87 -5.48
N THR A 26 -1.01 5.09 -4.68
CA THR A 26 -1.95 6.19 -4.86
C THR A 26 -2.03 7.02 -3.59
N LEU A 27 -1.81 8.33 -3.72
CA LEU A 27 -1.92 9.27 -2.62
C LEU A 27 -3.39 9.56 -2.33
N ILE A 28 -3.84 9.24 -1.12
CA ILE A 28 -5.22 9.42 -0.64
C ILE A 28 -5.35 10.56 0.37
N ALA A 29 -4.25 10.91 1.03
CA ALA A 29 -4.08 12.11 1.85
C ALA A 29 -2.63 12.62 1.71
N PRO A 30 -2.29 13.87 2.11
CA PRO A 30 -0.95 14.44 1.88
C PRO A 30 0.22 13.60 2.38
N ASP A 31 0.00 12.80 3.42
CA ASP A 31 0.96 11.95 4.12
C ASP A 31 0.56 10.46 4.11
N VAL A 32 -0.46 10.08 3.32
CA VAL A 32 -0.95 8.69 3.27
C VAL A 32 -1.07 8.21 1.83
N ALA A 33 -0.36 7.12 1.54
CA ALA A 33 -0.48 6.40 0.28
C ALA A 33 -1.07 4.99 0.48
N VAL A 34 -1.68 4.50 -0.58
CA VAL A 34 -2.16 3.12 -0.69
C VAL A 34 -1.35 2.39 -1.75
N VAL A 35 -0.78 1.25 -1.38
CA VAL A 35 -0.11 0.33 -2.30
C VAL A 35 -0.91 -0.96 -2.38
N THR A 36 -1.19 -1.41 -3.60
CA THR A 36 -1.90 -2.67 -3.86
C THR A 36 -0.91 -3.74 -4.28
N CYS A 37 -0.86 -4.84 -3.53
CA CYS A 37 -0.03 -6.00 -3.85
C CYS A 37 -0.90 -7.27 -3.83
N THR A 38 -1.14 -7.85 -5.01
CA THR A 38 -1.98 -9.05 -5.20
C THR A 38 -3.36 -8.87 -4.52
N ASN A 39 -3.54 -9.44 -3.31
CA ASN A 39 -4.81 -9.44 -2.58
C ASN A 39 -4.77 -8.57 -1.32
N THR A 40 -3.75 -7.73 -1.16
CA THR A 40 -3.58 -6.87 0.01
C THR A 40 -3.42 -5.43 -0.41
N MET A 41 -4.12 -4.54 0.28
CA MET A 41 -3.89 -3.09 0.24
C MET A 41 -3.17 -2.66 1.50
N TYR A 42 -2.02 -2.03 1.33
CA TYR A 42 -1.25 -1.44 2.40
C TYR A 42 -1.52 0.05 2.47
N PHE A 43 -1.90 0.53 3.65
CA PHE A 43 -2.00 1.93 3.99
C PHE A 43 -0.73 2.31 4.74
N MET A 44 0.03 3.21 4.14
CA MET A 44 1.34 3.58 4.64
C MET A 44 1.47 5.08 4.77
N ASN A 45 2.21 5.49 5.80
CA ASN A 45 2.63 6.87 5.93
C ASN A 45 3.72 7.14 4.90
N VAL A 46 3.60 8.26 4.21
CA VAL A 46 4.58 8.71 3.23
C VAL A 46 4.92 10.17 3.47
N LYS A 47 6.09 10.57 3.02
CA LYS A 47 6.48 11.98 2.93
C LYS A 47 7.18 12.24 1.61
N PRO A 48 7.12 13.45 1.05
CA PRO A 48 7.90 13.79 -0.13
C PRO A 48 9.39 13.54 0.10
N SER A 49 10.06 12.90 -0.85
CA SER A 49 11.50 12.65 -0.73
C SER A 49 12.28 13.95 -0.82
N ALA A 50 13.22 14.14 0.10
CA ALA A 50 14.14 15.28 0.04
C ALA A 50 15.23 15.09 -1.02
N SER A 51 15.58 13.84 -1.32
CA SER A 51 16.63 13.49 -2.29
C SER A 51 16.12 13.30 -3.71
N GLU A 52 14.85 12.89 -3.88
CA GLU A 52 14.28 12.55 -5.19
C GLU A 52 12.96 13.30 -5.44
N PRO A 53 13.02 14.51 -6.02
CA PRO A 53 11.83 15.31 -6.29
C PRO A 53 10.81 14.57 -7.15
N GLY A 54 9.55 14.57 -6.70
CA GLY A 54 8.46 13.84 -7.36
C GLY A 54 8.26 12.40 -6.86
N MET A 55 9.10 11.93 -5.93
CA MET A 55 8.92 10.66 -5.22
C MET A 55 8.55 10.87 -3.76
N TYR A 56 8.02 9.82 -3.16
CA TYR A 56 7.70 9.75 -1.74
C TYR A 56 8.58 8.71 -1.04
N GLU A 57 8.89 8.92 0.23
CA GLU A 57 9.62 7.97 1.07
C GLU A 57 8.63 7.18 1.93
N ASP A 58 8.78 5.87 1.97
CA ASP A 58 8.06 4.99 2.89
C ASP A 58 8.43 5.33 4.34
N CYS A 59 7.41 5.64 5.15
CA CYS A 59 7.53 5.94 6.58
C CYS A 59 6.84 4.89 7.46
N GLY A 60 6.43 3.76 6.89
CA GLY A 60 5.86 2.61 7.57
C GLY A 60 4.37 2.39 7.29
N ILE A 61 4.01 1.11 7.23
CA ILE A 61 2.63 0.62 7.10
C ILE A 61 1.93 0.73 8.45
N PHE A 62 0.72 1.30 8.48
CA PHE A 62 -0.09 1.41 9.70
C PHE A 62 -1.40 0.63 9.64
N ALA A 63 -1.84 0.24 8.44
CA ALA A 63 -2.98 -0.63 8.27
C ALA A 63 -2.84 -1.43 6.97
N ASP A 64 -3.44 -2.61 6.95
CA ASP A 64 -3.56 -3.43 5.76
C ASP A 64 -4.96 -4.03 5.66
N ILE A 65 -5.43 -4.22 4.43
CA ILE A 65 -6.69 -4.88 4.13
C ILE A 65 -6.38 -6.06 3.23
N CYS A 66 -6.57 -7.26 3.76
CA CYS A 66 -6.34 -8.50 3.02
C CYS A 66 -7.68 -9.09 2.53
N ALA A 67 -7.87 -9.16 1.22
CA ALA A 67 -9.09 -9.67 0.59
C ALA A 67 -8.94 -11.14 0.16
N LEU A 68 -8.37 -11.99 1.02
CA LEU A 68 -8.04 -13.40 0.71
C LEU A 68 -9.23 -14.24 0.21
N ASN A 69 -10.45 -13.88 0.62
CA ASN A 69 -11.66 -14.63 0.27
C ASN A 69 -12.24 -14.22 -1.09
N TYR A 70 -11.62 -13.26 -1.79
CA TYR A 70 -12.08 -12.77 -3.08
C TYR A 70 -11.20 -13.38 -4.17
N GLN A 71 -11.81 -14.07 -5.13
CA GLN A 71 -11.11 -14.78 -6.22
C GLN A 71 -10.57 -13.84 -7.32
N PHE A 72 -10.25 -12.59 -6.98
CA PHE A 72 -9.72 -11.62 -7.93
C PHE A 72 -8.51 -10.88 -7.35
N ASP A 73 -7.59 -10.51 -8.24
CA ASP A 73 -6.41 -9.72 -7.92
C ASP A 73 -6.80 -8.24 -7.74
N ILE A 74 -6.63 -7.69 -6.54
CA ILE A 74 -6.95 -6.29 -6.26
C ILE A 74 -6.04 -5.36 -7.07
N ALA A 75 -4.80 -5.77 -7.38
CA ALA A 75 -3.88 -4.98 -8.20
C ALA A 75 -4.39 -4.80 -9.64
N SER A 76 -5.34 -5.63 -10.09
CA SER A 76 -5.98 -5.46 -11.40
C SER A 76 -7.09 -4.40 -11.43
N ILE A 77 -7.50 -3.88 -10.26
CA ILE A 77 -8.58 -2.90 -10.14
C ILE A 77 -8.02 -1.49 -10.28
N PRO A 78 -8.69 -0.57 -11.00
CA PRO A 78 -8.32 0.83 -11.02
C PRO A 78 -8.21 1.40 -9.58
N PRO A 79 -7.17 2.19 -9.25
CA PRO A 79 -6.88 2.55 -7.85
C PRO A 79 -8.05 3.19 -7.08
N ALA A 80 -8.86 4.01 -7.74
CA ALA A 80 -10.05 4.60 -7.13
C ALA A 80 -11.10 3.55 -6.74
N ALA A 81 -11.36 2.57 -7.62
CA ALA A 81 -12.28 1.48 -7.35
C ALA A 81 -11.69 0.45 -6.36
N ALA A 82 -10.36 0.31 -6.32
CA ALA A 82 -9.67 -0.53 -5.35
C ALA A 82 -9.84 0.06 -3.93
N LEU A 83 -9.71 1.38 -3.77
CA LEU A 83 -9.95 2.06 -2.51
C LEU A 83 -11.40 1.94 -2.03
N ASP A 84 -12.38 2.16 -2.93
CA ASP A 84 -13.80 2.00 -2.59
C ASP A 84 -14.11 0.55 -2.17
N PHE A 85 -13.54 -0.43 -2.87
CA PHE A 85 -13.63 -1.84 -2.50
C PHE A 85 -12.99 -2.11 -1.13
N ALA A 86 -11.79 -1.56 -0.87
CA ALA A 86 -11.09 -1.66 0.41
C ALA A 86 -11.97 -1.20 1.58
N LEU A 87 -12.50 0.01 1.46
CA LEU A 87 -13.32 0.64 2.49
C LEU A 87 -14.61 -0.14 2.71
N TRP A 88 -15.20 -0.67 1.63
CA TRP A 88 -16.34 -1.56 1.73
C TRP A 88 -15.99 -2.88 2.45
N VAL A 89 -14.86 -3.52 2.15
CA VAL A 89 -14.37 -4.74 2.83
C VAL A 89 -14.12 -4.46 4.31
N ALA A 90 -13.45 -3.36 4.66
CA ALA A 90 -13.18 -2.97 6.04
C ALA A 90 -14.45 -2.66 6.85
N GLY A 91 -15.50 -2.18 6.19
CA GLY A 91 -16.82 -1.94 6.79
C GLY A 91 -17.68 -3.20 6.94
N LYS A 92 -17.28 -4.34 6.40
CA LYS A 92 -17.97 -5.62 6.64
C LYS A 92 -17.54 -6.19 7.99
N PRO A 93 -18.48 -6.73 8.79
CA PRO A 93 -18.06 -7.57 9.90
C PRO A 93 -17.18 -8.67 9.33
N ALA A 94 -16.03 -8.93 9.98
CA ALA A 94 -15.21 -10.09 9.67
C ALA A 94 -16.16 -11.28 9.58
N LEU A 95 -16.28 -11.88 8.38
CA LEU A 95 -17.05 -13.09 8.22
C LEU A 95 -16.38 -14.09 9.16
N ALA A 96 -16.98 -14.25 10.34
CA ALA A 96 -16.59 -15.27 11.29
C ALA A 96 -16.56 -16.55 10.49
N ALA A 97 -15.37 -17.12 10.35
CA ALA A 97 -15.18 -18.39 9.67
C ALA A 97 -16.23 -19.34 10.24
N ALA A 98 -17.21 -19.71 9.41
CA ALA A 98 -18.21 -20.67 9.78
C ALA A 98 -17.47 -21.99 9.98
N VAL A 99 -17.31 -22.38 11.25
CA VAL A 99 -16.94 -23.74 11.66
C VAL A 99 -18.21 -24.57 11.73
#